data_AF-A0A8C0IPS1-F1
#
_entry.id   AF-A0A8C0IPS1-F1
#
_cell.length_a   1.000
_cell.length_b   1.000
_cell.length_c   1.000
_cell.angle_alpha   90.00
_cell.angle_beta   90.00
_cell.angle_gamma   90.00
#
_symmetry.space_group_name_H-M   'P 1'
#
loop_
_entity.id
_entity.type
_entity.pdbx_description
1 polymer ?
#
loop_
_entity_poly.entity_id
_entity_poly.type
_entity_poly.pdbx_seq_one_letter_code
_entity_poly.pdbx_strand_id
1 'polypeptide(L)' 'QDSDGKISRDEMLQVLRLMVGIQVTDEQLACIAERTIQEADQDGDGAISFEEFATVGQDVELGGKGQG' A
#
# COMPACT_ATOMS: atom_id res chain seq x y z
N GLN A 1 -8.90 -12.40 -8.30
CA GLN A 1 -9.21 -11.10 -8.90
C GLN A 1 -10.67 -10.85 -8.61
N ASP A 2 -10.93 -10.26 -7.45
CA ASP A 2 -12.26 -9.76 -7.13
C ASP A 2 -12.43 -8.45 -7.89
N SER A 3 -13.49 -8.32 -8.68
CA SER A 3 -13.69 -7.15 -9.55
C SER A 3 -14.44 -6.05 -8.79
N ASP A 4 -13.95 -5.75 -7.59
CA ASP A 4 -14.50 -4.73 -6.69
C ASP A 4 -13.85 -3.35 -6.91
N GLY A 5 -12.74 -3.28 -7.65
CA GLY A 5 -12.02 -2.03 -7.89
C GLY A 5 -11.15 -1.57 -6.72
N LYS A 6 -11.05 -2.39 -5.66
CA LYS A 6 -10.16 -2.21 -4.52
C LYS A 6 -9.03 -3.23 -4.55
N ILE A 7 -7.91 -2.86 -3.98
CA ILE A 7 -6.78 -3.75 -3.73
C ILE A 7 -6.97 -4.34 -2.35
N SER A 8 -7.28 -5.64 -2.30
CA SER A 8 -7.37 -6.37 -1.04
C SER A 8 -5.98 -6.51 -0.41
N ARG A 9 -5.92 -6.71 0.92
CA ARG A 9 -4.67 -7.01 1.64
C ARG A 9 -3.82 -8.10 0.96
N ASP A 10 -4.45 -9.17 0.50
CA ASP A 10 -3.75 -10.31 -0.14
C ASP A 10 -3.17 -9.94 -1.52
N GLU A 11 -3.90 -9.14 -2.31
CA GLU A 11 -3.45 -8.64 -3.60
C GLU A 11 -2.30 -7.64 -3.43
N MET A 12 -2.37 -6.81 -2.39
CA MET A 12 -1.28 -5.92 -2.00
C MET A 12 -0.01 -6.70 -1.63
N LEU A 13 -0.14 -7.76 -0.83
CA LEU A 13 0.99 -8.63 -0.48
C LEU A 13 1.61 -9.27 -1.72
N GLN A 14 0.80 -9.72 -2.69
CA GLN A 14 1.30 -10.24 -3.96
C GLN A 14 2.08 -9.20 -4.76
N VAL A 15 1.56 -7.97 -4.88
CA VAL A 15 2.25 -6.87 -5.57
C VAL A 15 3.56 -6.51 -4.87
N LEU A 16 3.55 -6.41 -3.54
CA LEU A 16 4.76 -6.13 -2.76
C LEU A 16 5.81 -7.24 -2.90
N ARG A 17 5.40 -8.52 -2.95
CA ARG A 17 6.32 -9.64 -3.24
C ARG A 17 6.94 -9.53 -4.63
N LEU A 18 6.15 -9.16 -5.63
CA LEU A 18 6.61 -8.98 -7.01
C LEU A 18 7.56 -7.79 -7.14
N MET A 19 7.32 -6.70 -6.40
CA MET A 19 8.14 -5.48 -6.46
C MET A 19 9.45 -5.58 -5.67
N VAL A 20 9.44 -6.20 -4.47
CA VAL A 20 10.60 -6.18 -3.57
C VAL A 20 11.49 -7.43 -3.70
N GLY A 21 10.97 -8.54 -4.23
CA GLY A 21 11.76 -9.75 -4.47
C GLY A 21 12.12 -10.58 -3.22
N ILE A 22 12.90 -11.65 -3.42
CA ILE A 22 13.14 -12.80 -2.52
C ILE A 22 13.82 -12.43 -1.17
N GLN A 23 14.21 -11.17 -0.95
CA GLN A 23 14.95 -10.76 0.26
C GLN A 23 14.09 -10.34 1.45
N VAL A 24 12.76 -10.31 1.30
CA VAL A 24 11.84 -9.90 2.37
C VAL A 24 11.10 -11.11 2.90
N THR A 25 11.06 -11.27 4.23
CA THR A 25 10.29 -12.34 4.88
C THR A 25 8.79 -12.01 4.82
N ASP A 26 7.95 -13.05 4.82
CA ASP A 26 6.50 -12.93 4.85
C ASP A 26 6.01 -12.00 5.97
N GLU A 27 6.68 -12.04 7.12
CA GLU A 27 6.36 -11.23 8.29
C GLU A 27 6.70 -9.73 8.10
N GLN A 28 7.84 -9.43 7.46
CA GLN A 28 8.15 -8.05 7.08
C GLN A 28 7.20 -7.55 6.01
N LEU A 29 6.84 -8.41 5.06
CA LEU A 29 5.92 -8.05 3.99
C LEU A 29 4.51 -7.77 4.54
N ALA A 30 4.07 -8.57 5.53
CA ALA A 30 2.84 -8.31 6.28
C ALA A 30 2.90 -6.99 7.06
N CYS A 31 4.01 -6.70 7.72
CA CYS A 31 4.18 -5.44 8.45
C CYS A 31 4.18 -4.21 7.52
N ILE A 32 4.81 -4.32 6.34
CA ILE A 32 4.82 -3.27 5.32
C ILE A 32 3.41 -3.08 4.77
N ALA A 33 2.74 -4.16 4.35
CA ALA A 33 1.37 -4.07 3.84
C ALA A 33 0.41 -3.49 4.88
N GLU A 34 0.52 -3.88 6.14
CA GLU A 34 -0.34 -3.36 7.21
C GLU A 34 -0.11 -1.86 7.43
N ARG A 35 1.15 -1.41 7.45
CA ARG A 35 1.46 0.03 7.52
C ARG A 35 0.96 0.79 6.31
N THR A 36 1.17 0.26 5.11
CA THR A 36 0.73 0.95 3.89
C THR A 36 -0.79 0.98 3.79
N ILE A 37 -1.51 -0.06 4.21
CA ILE A 37 -2.97 -0.01 4.35
C ILE A 37 -3.34 1.04 5.39
N GLN A 38 -2.75 1.02 6.58
CA GLN A 38 -3.09 1.97 7.64
C GLN A 38 -2.84 3.44 7.26
N GLU A 39 -1.84 3.72 6.43
CA GLU A 39 -1.53 5.08 5.96
C GLU A 39 -2.37 5.47 4.72
N ALA A 40 -2.78 4.49 3.90
CA ALA A 40 -3.55 4.73 2.67
C ALA A 40 -5.07 4.72 2.88
N ASP A 41 -5.55 3.85 3.78
CA ASP A 41 -6.96 3.57 4.08
C ASP A 41 -7.56 4.74 4.86
N GLN A 42 -8.13 5.69 4.12
CA GLN A 42 -8.72 6.90 4.67
C GLN A 42 -10.16 6.67 5.13
N ASP A 43 -10.86 5.70 4.53
CA ASP A 43 -12.24 5.37 4.88
C ASP A 43 -12.32 4.32 6.00
N GLY A 44 -11.23 3.60 6.28
CA GLY A 44 -11.13 2.59 7.33
C GLY A 44 -11.79 1.26 6.98
N ASP A 45 -11.88 0.94 5.69
CA ASP A 45 -12.54 -0.27 5.19
C ASP A 45 -11.61 -1.50 5.16
N GLY A 46 -10.33 -1.30 5.47
CA GLY A 46 -9.30 -2.34 5.53
C GLY A 46 -8.79 -2.78 4.15
N ALA A 47 -9.14 -2.06 3.08
CA ALA A 47 -8.64 -2.22 1.73
C ALA A 47 -8.08 -0.89 1.21
N ILE A 48 -7.41 -0.92 0.06
CA ILE A 48 -6.94 0.30 -0.59
C ILE A 48 -7.68 0.45 -1.91
N SER A 49 -8.54 1.45 -2.00
CA SER A 49 -9.21 1.82 -3.24
C SER A 49 -8.22 2.47 -4.21
N PHE A 50 -8.54 2.51 -5.50
CA PHE A 50 -7.69 3.17 -6.50
C PHE A 50 -7.38 4.64 -6.14
N GLU A 51 -8.35 5.36 -5.58
CA GLU A 51 -8.21 6.76 -5.14
C GLU A 51 -7.23 6.91 -3.96
N GLU A 52 -7.27 5.96 -3.02
CA GLU A 52 -6.38 5.91 -1.86
C GLU A 52 -4.95 5.57 -2.28
N PHE A 53 -4.79 4.61 -3.20
CA PHE A 53 -3.50 4.28 -3.79
C PHE A 53 -2.89 5.47 -4.56
N ALA A 54 -3.69 6.17 -5.35
CA ALA A 54 -3.24 7.35 -6.08
C ALA A 54 -2.77 8.48 -5.14
N THR A 55 -3.40 8.61 -3.96
CA THR A 55 -3.01 9.58 -2.94
C THR A 55 -1.67 9.20 -2.29
N VAL A 56 -1.46 7.93 -1.93
CA VAL A 56 -0.17 7.47 -1.36
C VAL A 56 0.96 7.53 -2.38
N GLY A 57 0.70 7.21 -3.65
CA GLY A 57 1.70 7.34 -4.71
C GLY A 57 2.20 8.77 -4.90
N GLN A 58 1.39 9.78 -4.55
CA GLN A 58 1.81 11.18 -4.54
C GLN A 58 2.67 11.53 -3.31
N ASP A 59 2.43 10.91 -2.17
CA ASP A 59 3.21 11.15 -0.94
C ASP A 59 4.59 10.45 -0.97
N VAL A 60 4.70 9.35 -1.73
CA VAL A 60 5.98 8.64 -1.95
C VAL A 60 6.95 9.45 -2.84
N GLU A 61 6.48 10.53 -3.49
CA GLU A 61 7.36 11.50 -4.13
C GLU A 61 7.98 12.45 -3.10
N LEU A 62 9.14 12.02 -2.58
CA LEU A 62 10.26 12.86 -2.13
C LEU A 62 10.08 13.57 -0.77
N GLY A 63 10.99 13.24 0.16
CA GLY A 63 11.47 14.17 1.18
C GLY A 63 12.08 15.43 0.54
N GLY A 64 11.23 16.35 0.11
CA GLY A 64 11.61 17.49 -0.72
C GLY A 64 10.62 18.66 -0.70
N LYS A 65 10.51 19.33 0.47
CA LYS A 65 9.94 20.68 0.73
C LYS A 65 8.40 20.79 0.73
N GLY A 66 7.77 21.51 1.65
CA GLY A 66 8.29 22.48 2.61
C GLY A 66 7.26 22.89 3.67
N GLN A 67 7.79 23.30 4.82
CA GLN A 67 7.07 24.05 5.85
C GLN A 67 6.46 25.32 5.24
N GLY A 68 5.17 25.50 5.45
CA GLY A 68 4.53 26.81 5.55
C GLY A 68 4.49 27.26 7.01
#